data_AF-A0A949AUE6-F1
#
_entry.id   AF-A0A949AUE6-F1
#
_cell.length_a   1.000
_cell.length_b   1.000
_cell.length_c   1.000
_cell.angle_alpha   90.00
_cell.angle_beta   90.00
_cell.angle_gamma   90.00
#
_symmetry.space_group_name_H-M   'P 1'
#
loop_
_entity.id
_entity.type
_entity.pdbx_description
1 polymer ?
#
loop_
_entity_poly.entity_id
_entity_poly.type
_entity_poly.pdbx_seq_one_letter_code
_entity_poly.pdbx_strand_id
1 'polypeptide(L)'
;MTVLLDGAVLAALTIAEHEHHDRAGRWLATQPGFAVCPITEAALLRFLLRLGESPATALAVLDGIREHPHCEFWAADLTLSELSATELEGADQLNQAYLAALATVHGGQLATLDQLPA
;
A
#
# COMPACT_ATOMS: atom_id res chain seq x y z
N MET A 1 15.80 -0.26 -3.20
CA MET A 1 15.00 0.59 -2.31
C MET A 1 13.63 -0.05 -2.21
N THR A 2 13.14 -0.28 -1.00
CA THR A 2 11.81 -0.85 -0.76
C THR A 2 10.75 0.22 -1.01
N VAL A 3 9.65 -0.14 -1.66
CA VAL A 3 8.53 0.77 -1.95
C VAL A 3 7.36 0.47 -1.02
N LEU A 4 6.80 1.48 -0.36
CA LEU A 4 5.55 1.34 0.38
C LEU A 4 4.39 1.31 -0.60
N LEU A 5 3.59 0.26 -0.58
CA LEU A 5 2.42 0.16 -1.45
C LEU A 5 1.28 0.99 -0.86
N ASP A 6 0.67 1.88 -1.64
CA ASP A 6 -0.62 2.43 -1.22
C ASP A 6 -1.70 1.33 -1.19
N GLY A 7 -2.83 1.60 -0.53
CA GLY A 7 -3.90 0.62 -0.41
C GLY A 7 -4.55 0.22 -1.75
N ALA A 8 -4.50 1.07 -2.77
CA ALA A 8 -5.10 0.81 -4.08
C ALA A 8 -4.17 -0.02 -4.98
N VAL A 9 -2.85 0.19 -4.92
CA VAL A 9 -1.83 -0.65 -5.51
C VAL A 9 -1.86 -2.03 -4.88
N LEU A 10 -1.95 -2.10 -3.55
CA LEU A 10 -2.08 -3.38 -2.85
C LEU A 10 -3.35 -4.14 -3.26
N ALA A 11 -4.48 -3.44 -3.38
CA ALA A 11 -5.72 -4.01 -3.90
C ALA A 11 -5.57 -4.50 -5.36
N ALA A 12 -4.94 -3.70 -6.23
CA ALA A 12 -4.69 -4.07 -7.62
C ALA A 12 -3.82 -5.33 -7.76
N LEU A 13 -2.79 -5.45 -6.93
CA LEU A 13 -1.92 -6.64 -6.89
C LEU A 13 -2.64 -7.90 -6.41
N THR A 14 -3.68 -7.74 -5.59
CA THR A 14 -4.37 -8.84 -4.91
C THR A 14 -5.60 -9.32 -5.67
N ILE A 15 -6.33 -8.42 -6.32
CA ILE A 15 -7.61 -8.70 -6.97
C ILE A 15 -7.38 -8.89 -8.47
N ALA A 16 -7.56 -10.11 -8.97
CA ALA A 16 -7.27 -10.46 -10.36
C ALA A 16 -8.13 -9.65 -11.37
N GLU A 17 -9.38 -9.35 -11.00
CA GLU A 17 -10.31 -8.56 -11.82
C GLU A 17 -10.06 -7.06 -11.77
N HIS A 18 -9.07 -6.59 -11.01
CA HIS A 18 -8.73 -5.17 -10.96
C HIS A 18 -8.14 -4.73 -12.30
N GLU A 19 -8.62 -3.62 -12.88
CA GLU A 19 -8.18 -3.14 -14.20
C GLU A 19 -6.66 -2.88 -14.29
N HIS A 20 -6.02 -2.62 -13.15
CA HIS A 20 -4.58 -2.41 -13.03
C HIS A 20 -3.79 -3.64 -12.57
N HIS A 21 -4.40 -4.82 -12.42
CA HIS A 21 -3.75 -6.02 -11.88
C HIS A 21 -2.44 -6.36 -12.62
N ASP A 22 -2.53 -6.51 -13.94
CA ASP A 22 -1.37 -6.85 -14.78
C ASP A 22 -0.29 -5.75 -14.77
N ARG A 23 -0.70 -4.47 -14.72
CA ARG A 23 0.24 -3.34 -14.68
C ARG A 23 0.98 -3.29 -13.36
N ALA A 24 0.26 -3.44 -12.25
CA ALA A 24 0.84 -3.45 -10.92
C ALA A 24 1.78 -4.65 -10.72
N GLY A 25 1.36 -5.84 -11.15
CA GLY A 25 2.19 -7.06 -11.07
C GLY A 25 3.49 -6.94 -11.86
N ARG A 26 3.42 -6.48 -13.12
CA ARG A 26 4.61 -6.22 -13.95
C ARG A 26 5.55 -5.22 -13.30
N TRP A 27 5.01 -4.12 -12.75
CA TRP A 27 5.82 -3.11 -12.08
C TRP A 27 6.46 -3.65 -10.80
N LEU A 28 5.72 -4.35 -9.94
CA LEU A 28 6.24 -4.88 -8.68
C LEU A 28 7.40 -5.86 -8.90
N ALA A 29 7.33 -6.67 -9.97
CA ALA A 29 8.40 -7.59 -10.35
C ALA A 29 9.74 -6.89 -10.69
N THR A 30 9.71 -5.58 -10.96
CA THR A 30 10.93 -4.77 -11.17
C THR A 30 11.49 -4.17 -9.88
N GLN A 31 10.74 -4.25 -8.77
CA GLN A 31 11.15 -3.69 -7.49
C GLN A 31 11.94 -4.72 -6.67
N PRO A 32 12.98 -4.29 -5.93
CA PRO A 32 13.78 -5.20 -5.12
C PRO A 32 13.06 -5.69 -3.85
N GLY A 33 11.97 -5.01 -3.47
CA GLY A 33 11.11 -5.35 -2.36
C GLY A 33 10.02 -4.30 -2.17
N PHE A 34 9.03 -4.64 -1.36
CA PHE A 34 7.91 -3.75 -1.06
C PHE A 34 7.57 -3.80 0.42
N ALA A 35 6.89 -2.77 0.89
CA ALA A 35 6.41 -2.68 2.25
C ALA A 35 4.90 -2.50 2.26
N VAL A 36 4.29 -3.00 3.33
CA VAL A 36 2.92 -2.68 3.76
C VAL A 36 2.97 -2.10 5.17
N CYS A 37 1.92 -1.38 5.54
CA CYS A 37 1.71 -0.84 6.89
C CYS A 37 0.26 -1.05 7.34
N PRO A 38 -0.07 -0.90 8.64
CA PRO A 38 -1.42 -1.12 9.17
C PRO A 38 -2.53 -0.40 8.37
N ILE A 39 -2.25 0.80 7.88
CA ILE A 39 -3.19 1.61 7.11
C ILE A 39 -3.49 0.98 5.75
N THR A 40 -2.45 0.51 5.05
CA THR A 40 -2.56 -0.11 3.73
C THR A 40 -3.18 -1.51 3.81
N GLU A 41 -2.86 -2.28 4.86
CA GLU A 41 -3.49 -3.57 5.16
C GLU A 41 -4.98 -3.40 5.46
N ALA A 42 -5.34 -2.42 6.29
CA ALA A 42 -6.75 -2.10 6.58
C ALA A 42 -7.52 -1.65 5.33
N ALA A 43 -6.86 -0.93 4.41
CA ALA A 43 -7.45 -0.57 3.13
C ALA A 43 -7.74 -1.82 2.28
N LEU A 44 -6.79 -2.76 2.16
CA LEU A 44 -6.99 -4.03 1.45
C LEU A 44 -8.14 -4.84 2.06
N LEU A 45 -8.13 -5.05 3.38
CA LEU A 45 -9.20 -5.78 4.07
C LEU A 45 -10.57 -5.15 3.78
N ARG A 46 -10.66 -3.83 3.83
CA ARG A 46 -11.91 -3.11 3.52
C ARG A 46 -12.34 -3.29 2.06
N PHE A 47 -11.41 -3.37 1.10
CA PHE A 47 -11.73 -3.70 -0.28
C PHE A 47 -12.30 -5.12 -0.41
N LEU A 48 -11.59 -6.12 0.11
CA LEU A 48 -12.00 -7.53 0.04
C LEU A 48 -13.38 -7.75 0.69
N LEU A 49 -13.59 -7.20 1.89
CA LEU A 49 -14.89 -7.28 2.57
C LEU A 49 -16.03 -6.62 1.79
N ARG A 50 -15.77 -5.51 1.08
CA ARG A 50 -16.77 -4.84 0.23
C ARG A 50 -17.08 -5.63 -1.04
N LEU A 51 -16.13 -6.43 -1.53
CA LEU A 51 -16.34 -7.35 -2.64
C LEU A 51 -17.11 -8.61 -2.23
N GLY A 52 -17.39 -8.79 -0.93
CA GLY A 52 -18.15 -9.92 -0.40
C GLY A 52 -17.29 -11.08 0.08
N GLU A 53 -15.96 -10.91 0.15
CA GLU A 53 -15.08 -11.91 0.73
C GLU A 53 -15.35 -12.11 2.21
N SER A 54 -15.15 -13.35 2.69
CA SER A 54 -15.27 -13.64 4.12
C SER A 54 -14.12 -12.97 4.89
N PRO A 55 -14.32 -12.56 6.16
CA PRO A 55 -13.24 -12.05 6.99
C PRO A 55 -12.06 -13.02 7.12
N ALA A 56 -12.33 -14.33 7.15
CA ALA A 56 -11.29 -15.34 7.20
C ALA A 56 -10.46 -15.37 5.90
N THR A 57 -11.12 -15.26 4.73
CA THR A 57 -10.44 -15.16 3.44
C THR A 57 -9.59 -13.89 3.37
N ALA A 58 -10.14 -12.74 3.77
CA ALA A 58 -9.44 -11.46 3.72
C ALA A 58 -8.17 -11.46 4.61
N LEU A 59 -8.24 -12.08 5.79
CA LEU A 59 -7.08 -12.24 6.68
C LEU A 59 -6.05 -13.21 6.10
N ALA A 60 -6.48 -14.35 5.56
CA ALA A 60 -5.56 -15.32 4.94
C ALA A 60 -4.82 -14.73 3.72
N VAL A 61 -5.50 -13.88 2.94
CA VAL A 61 -4.87 -13.12 1.84
C VAL A 61 -3.79 -12.17 2.38
N LEU A 62 -4.09 -11.44 3.47
CA LEU A 62 -3.11 -10.56 4.09
C LEU A 62 -1.89 -11.33 4.64
N ASP A 63 -2.12 -12.45 5.30
CA ASP A 63 -1.04 -13.31 5.81
C ASP A 63 -0.13 -13.77 4.67
N GLY A 64 -0.70 -14.20 3.53
CA GLY A 64 0.06 -14.58 2.34
C GLY A 64 0.91 -13.44 1.76
N ILE A 65 0.44 -12.19 1.84
CA ILE A 65 1.22 -11.01 1.44
C ILE A 65 2.41 -10.81 2.38
N ARG A 66 2.19 -10.91 3.69
CA ARG A 66 3.25 -10.73 4.72
C ARG A 66 4.29 -11.83 4.69
N GLU A 67 3.94 -13.03 4.26
CA GLU A 67 4.86 -14.16 4.09
C GLU A 67 5.75 -14.04 2.85
N HIS A 68 5.47 -13.11 1.93
CA HIS A 68 6.28 -12.92 0.74
C HIS A 68 7.74 -12.54 1.12
N PRO A 69 8.78 -13.22 0.58
CA PRO A 69 10.17 -13.02 1.01
C PRO A 69 10.72 -11.60 0.88
N HIS A 70 10.12 -10.80 -0.02
CA HIS A 70 10.48 -9.41 -0.27
C HIS A 70 9.49 -8.40 0.31
N CYS A 71 8.52 -8.86 1.11
CA CYS A 71 7.59 -7.98 1.85
C CYS A 71 8.22 -7.56 3.18
N GLU A 72 8.19 -6.27 3.46
CA GLU A 72 8.46 -5.69 4.76
C GLU A 72 7.17 -5.18 5.40
N PHE A 73 7.13 -5.17 6.73
CA PHE A 73 6.06 -4.50 7.47
C PHE A 73 6.61 -3.27 8.17
N TRP A 74 6.07 -2.10 7.83
CA TRP A 74 6.44 -0.83 8.45
C TRP A 74 5.33 -0.39 9.40
N ALA A 75 5.69 -0.12 10.66
CA ALA A 75 4.74 0.38 11.64
C ALA A 75 4.29 1.80 11.26
N ALA A 76 3.04 2.15 11.55
CA ALA A 76 2.54 3.52 11.38
C ALA A 76 2.77 4.31 12.68
N ASP A 77 4.04 4.55 13.01
CA ASP A 77 4.49 5.22 14.23
C ASP A 77 4.83 6.72 14.04
N LEU A 78 4.76 7.21 12.81
CA LEU A 78 4.87 8.63 12.48
C LEU A 78 3.72 9.41 13.12
N THR A 79 4.05 10.53 13.78
CA THR A 79 3.07 11.44 14.37
C THR A 79 2.61 12.47 13.33
N LEU A 80 1.32 12.81 13.29
CA LEU A 80 0.78 13.79 12.34
C LEU A 80 1.42 15.19 12.45
N SER A 81 2.00 15.54 13.61
CA SER A 81 2.74 16.79 13.78
C SER A 81 4.07 16.83 13.02
N GLU A 82 4.54 15.69 12.53
CA GLU A 82 5.75 15.57 11.72
C GLU A 82 5.47 15.81 10.22
N LEU A 83 4.18 15.88 9.83
CA LEU A 83 3.79 16.25 8.47
C LEU A 83 3.98 17.76 8.25
N SER A 84 4.50 18.12 7.08
CA SER A 84 4.56 19.51 6.67
C SER A 84 3.19 19.98 6.18
N ALA A 85 2.81 21.21 6.56
CA ALA A 85 1.61 21.85 6.00
C ALA A 85 1.67 21.98 4.47
N THR A 86 2.87 21.96 3.88
CA THR A 86 3.05 22.00 2.42
C THR A 86 2.75 20.66 1.74
N GLU A 87 2.69 19.55 2.49
CA GLU A 87 2.36 18.21 1.99
C GLU A 87 0.86 17.91 2.09
N LEU A 88 0.08 18.82 2.69
CA LEU A 88 -1.35 18.67 2.94
C LEU A 88 -2.15 19.65 2.09
N GLU A 89 -2.50 19.26 0.86
CA GLU A 89 -3.33 20.09 -0.03
C GLU A 89 -4.83 20.02 0.29
N GLY A 90 -5.29 18.94 0.96
CA GLY A 90 -6.69 18.76 1.33
C GLY A 90 -6.96 17.48 2.12
N ALA A 91 -8.19 17.35 2.63
CA ALA A 91 -8.60 16.21 3.45
C ALA A 91 -8.44 14.87 2.73
N ASP A 92 -8.69 14.84 1.41
CA ASP A 92 -8.60 13.63 0.59
C ASP A 92 -7.14 13.15 0.42
N GLN A 93 -6.16 14.05 0.54
CA GLN A 93 -4.74 13.71 0.40
C GLN A 93 -4.07 13.33 1.72
N LEU A 94 -4.72 13.54 2.87
CA LEU A 94 -4.11 13.28 4.18
C LEU A 94 -3.49 11.88 4.30
N ASN A 95 -4.22 10.87 3.81
CA ASN A 95 -3.73 9.49 3.85
C ASN A 95 -2.49 9.30 2.98
N GLN A 96 -2.49 9.84 1.76
CA GLN A 96 -1.37 9.74 0.84
C GLN A 96 -0.14 10.51 1.38
N ALA A 97 -0.34 11.71 1.92
CA ALA A 97 0.71 12.51 2.55
C ALA A 97 1.34 11.77 3.74
N TYR A 98 0.51 11.17 4.60
CA TYR A 98 1.00 10.36 5.71
C TYR A 98 1.84 9.17 5.24
N LEU A 99 1.36 8.41 4.26
CA LEU A 99 2.08 7.26 3.72
C LEU A 99 3.37 7.68 3.01
N ALA A 100 3.40 8.83 2.32
CA ALA A 100 4.60 9.36 1.69
C ALA A 100 5.66 9.77 2.72
N ALA A 101 5.24 10.42 3.80
CA ALA A 101 6.13 10.76 4.92
C ALA A 101 6.65 9.49 5.62
N LEU A 102 5.78 8.51 5.87
CA LEU A 102 6.17 7.22 6.45
C LEU A 102 7.20 6.51 5.56
N ALA A 103 6.97 6.45 4.25
CA ALA A 103 7.91 5.86 3.32
C ALA A 103 9.27 6.56 3.35
N THR A 104 9.28 7.89 3.46
CA THR A 104 10.50 8.69 3.56
C THR A 104 11.30 8.38 4.82
N VAL A 105 10.64 8.22 5.97
CA VAL A 105 11.29 7.83 7.24
C VAL A 105 11.97 6.46 7.15
N HIS A 106 11.35 5.53 6.42
CA HIS A 106 11.92 4.20 6.17
C HIS A 106 12.94 4.16 5.01
N GLY A 107 13.30 5.31 4.43
CA GLY A 107 14.23 5.39 3.30
C GLY A 107 13.70 4.79 2.00
N GLY A 108 12.37 4.71 1.87
CA GLY A 108 11.66 4.23 0.70
C GLY A 108 10.85 5.31 0.00
N GLN A 109 9.94 4.87 -0.87
CA GLN A 109 9.01 5.75 -1.59
C GLN A 109 7.61 5.14 -1.58
N LEU A 110 6.59 5.99 -1.53
CA LEU A 110 5.20 5.57 -1.72
C LEU A 110 4.95 5.26 -3.19
N ALA A 111 4.36 4.09 -3.46
CA ALA A 111 3.89 3.71 -4.77
C ALA A 111 2.38 3.89 -4.86
N THR A 112 1.94 4.64 -5.88
CA THR A 112 0.53 4.88 -6.17
C THR A 112 0.17 4.46 -7.59
N LEU A 113 -1.11 4.16 -7.84
CA LEU A 113 -1.58 3.72 -9.16
C LEU A 113 -1.29 4.76 -10.26
N ASP A 114 -1.32 6.05 -9.94
CA ASP A 114 -1.02 7.14 -10.88
C ASP A 114 0.46 7.20 -11.26
N GLN A 115 1.36 6.75 -10.38
CA GLN A 115 2.80 6.81 -10.56
C GLN A 115 3.40 5.54 -11.19
N LEU A 116 2.63 4.44 -11.28
CA LEU A 116 3.13 3.22 -11.92
C LEU A 116 3.43 3.47 -13.41
N PRO A 117 4.47 2.86 -14.00
CA PRO A 117 4.65 2.89 -15.45
C PRO A 117 3.49 2.17 -16.16
N ALA A 118 3.21 2.54 -17.41
CA ALA A 118 2.19 1.89 -18.26
C ALA A 118 2.62 0.48 -18.71
#